data_AF-A0A8J2WDR8-F1
#
_entry.id   AF-A0A8J2WDR8-F1
#
_cell.length_a   1.000
_cell.length_b   1.000
_cell.length_c   1.000
_cell.angle_alpha   90.00
_cell.angle_beta   90.00
_cell.angle_gamma   90.00
#
_symmetry.space_group_name_H-M   'P 1'
#
loop_
_entity.id
_entity.type
_entity.pdbx_description
1 polymer ?
#
loop_
_entity_poly.entity_id
_entity_poly.type
_entity_poly.pdbx_seq_one_letter_code
_entity_poly.pdbx_strand_id
1 'polypeptide(L)'
;MLLLLAAASITSSRLSVRAMADPGQAAADAALTQAEQARNSARDRMMADIGEGATCTDADDASSKTILVRGCDPVMAERAGQMLPPLLGGVTIEAATQDDAFFELLGSSKKYDAVFFAPGACRWSAARKPIPGGNAETAGWSLDDYRAKVLQMQPSAKVVETCEERDIVPLLRQALGLR
;
A
#
# COMPACT_ATOMS: atom_id res chain seq x y z
N MET A 1 -33.58 -59.81 48.48
CA MET A 1 -33.51 -58.66 49.40
C MET A 1 -32.11 -58.63 50.02
N LEU A 2 -31.54 -57.42 50.14
CA LEU A 2 -30.18 -57.05 50.56
C LEU A 2 -29.08 -57.38 49.54
N LEU A 3 -28.66 -56.46 48.65
CA LEU A 3 -27.84 -55.23 48.84
C LEU A 3 -26.52 -55.47 49.57
N LEU A 4 -25.40 -55.46 48.82
CA LEU A 4 -24.13 -54.92 49.30
C LEU A 4 -23.47 -54.08 48.19
N LEU A 5 -23.33 -52.80 48.47
CA LEU A 5 -22.59 -51.79 47.70
C LEU A 5 -21.08 -52.07 47.77
N ALA A 6 -20.38 -51.85 46.66
CA ALA A 6 -18.98 -51.43 46.67
C ALA A 6 -18.84 -50.21 45.76
N ALA A 7 -18.60 -49.05 46.39
CA ALA A 7 -18.36 -47.78 45.72
C ALA A 7 -16.94 -47.76 45.13
N ALA A 8 -16.83 -47.57 43.82
CA ALA A 8 -15.55 -47.31 43.16
C ALA A 8 -15.18 -45.82 43.37
N SER A 9 -13.99 -45.61 43.93
CA SER A 9 -13.42 -44.31 44.24
C SER A 9 -13.13 -43.51 42.96
N ILE A 10 -13.75 -42.34 42.82
CA ILE A 10 -13.41 -41.34 41.79
C ILE A 10 -12.37 -40.40 42.39
N THR A 11 -11.10 -40.60 42.07
CA THR A 11 -10.07 -39.56 42.22
C THR A 11 -9.67 -39.07 40.84
N SER A 12 -10.40 -38.05 40.36
CA SER A 12 -10.03 -37.25 39.20
C SER A 12 -8.83 -36.39 39.57
N SER A 13 -7.63 -36.91 39.32
CA SER A 13 -6.41 -36.11 39.37
C SER A 13 -6.36 -35.29 38.08
N ARG A 14 -6.76 -34.01 38.19
CA ARG A 14 -6.45 -33.00 37.16
C ARG A 14 -4.94 -32.88 37.06
N LEU A 15 -4.30 -33.66 36.19
CA LEU A 15 -2.96 -33.35 35.73
C LEU A 15 -3.07 -32.08 34.89
N SER A 16 -2.57 -31.00 35.48
CA SER A 16 -2.21 -29.78 34.78
C SER A 16 -1.25 -30.15 33.65
N VAL A 17 -1.75 -30.12 32.41
CA VAL A 17 -0.89 -30.05 31.23
C VAL A 17 -0.24 -28.67 31.31
N ARG A 18 0.95 -28.62 31.91
CA ARG A 18 1.88 -27.52 31.73
C ARG A 18 2.17 -27.48 30.24
N ALA A 19 1.58 -26.52 29.53
CA ALA A 19 1.95 -26.22 28.16
C ALA A 19 3.43 -25.82 28.18
N MET A 20 4.29 -26.79 27.89
CA MET A 20 5.68 -26.51 27.54
C MET A 20 5.59 -25.75 26.22
N ALA A 21 5.89 -24.45 26.25
CA ALA A 21 6.00 -23.67 25.03
C ALA A 21 7.02 -24.38 24.13
N ASP A 22 6.57 -24.81 22.96
CA ASP A 22 7.42 -25.49 21.98
C ASP A 22 8.50 -24.47 21.55
N PRO A 23 9.80 -24.74 21.78
CA PRO A 23 10.87 -23.83 21.40
C PRO A 23 10.91 -23.58 19.88
N GLY A 24 10.37 -24.49 19.06
CA GLY A 24 10.19 -24.27 17.63
C GLY A 24 9.12 -23.21 17.32
N GLN A 25 8.08 -23.12 18.14
CA GLN A 25 6.98 -22.17 17.98
C GLN A 25 7.38 -20.77 18.46
N ALA A 26 8.10 -20.66 19.59
CA ALA A 26 8.64 -19.38 20.05
C ALA A 26 9.68 -18.78 19.08
N ALA A 27 10.50 -19.61 18.43
CA ALA A 27 11.44 -19.15 17.41
C ALA A 27 10.72 -18.70 16.13
N ALA A 28 9.64 -19.39 15.73
CA ALA A 28 8.82 -19.00 14.58
C ALA A 28 8.09 -17.66 14.82
N ASP A 29 7.52 -17.47 16.01
CA ASP A 29 6.83 -16.23 16.40
C ASP A 29 7.81 -15.05 16.48
N ALA A 30 9.02 -15.28 17.00
CA ALA A 30 10.08 -14.27 17.02
C ALA A 30 10.53 -13.89 15.59
N ALA A 31 10.66 -14.87 14.69
CA ALA A 31 11.01 -14.62 13.30
C ALA A 31 9.90 -13.83 12.55
N LEU A 32 8.63 -14.15 12.81
CA LEU A 32 7.49 -13.40 12.25
C LEU A 32 7.48 -11.95 12.76
N THR A 33 7.70 -11.76 14.06
CA THR A 33 7.78 -10.43 14.69
C THR A 33 8.95 -9.62 14.11
N GLN A 34 10.12 -10.24 13.91
CA GLN A 34 11.27 -9.57 13.30
C GLN A 34 11.01 -9.20 11.84
N ALA A 35 10.34 -10.07 11.07
CA ALA A 35 9.96 -9.77 9.69
C ALA A 35 8.96 -8.61 9.62
N GLU A 36 7.99 -8.55 10.54
CA GLU A 36 7.06 -7.43 10.68
C GLU A 36 7.76 -6.12 11.04
N GLN A 37 8.67 -6.15 12.03
CA GLN A 37 9.47 -4.99 12.42
C GLN A 37 10.35 -4.49 11.28
N ALA A 38 10.97 -5.40 10.52
CA ALA A 38 11.78 -5.05 9.35
C ALA A 38 10.93 -4.40 8.24
N ARG A 39 9.72 -4.93 7.98
CA ARG A 39 8.77 -4.31 7.03
C ARG A 39 8.34 -2.92 7.49
N ASN A 40 8.01 -2.76 8.77
CA ASN A 40 7.63 -1.45 9.32
C ASN A 40 8.78 -0.44 9.22
N SER A 41 10.00 -0.84 9.59
CA SER A 41 11.19 0.02 9.50
C SER A 41 11.54 0.40 8.05
N ALA A 42 11.29 -0.48 7.08
CA ALA A 42 11.46 -0.18 5.67
C ALA A 42 10.43 0.87 5.19
N ARG A 43 9.17 0.74 5.66
CA ARG A 43 8.11 1.70 5.35
C ARG A 43 8.37 3.07 5.98
N ASP A 44 8.86 3.12 7.21
CA ASP A 44 9.11 4.39 7.89
C ASP A 44 10.25 5.16 7.22
N ARG A 45 11.31 4.46 6.77
CA ARG A 45 12.36 5.05 5.92
C ARG A 45 11.78 5.58 4.61
N MET A 46 10.92 4.82 3.96
CA MET A 46 10.23 5.23 2.73
C MET A 46 9.48 6.56 2.93
N MET A 47 8.76 6.72 4.04
CA MET A 47 8.04 7.95 4.36
C MET A 47 8.98 9.13 4.63
N ALA A 48 10.11 8.88 5.29
CA ALA A 48 11.12 9.91 5.52
C ALA A 48 11.72 10.44 4.22
N ASP A 49 12.04 9.56 3.27
CA ASP A 49 12.61 9.93 1.96
C ASP A 49 11.63 10.81 1.16
N ILE A 50 10.33 10.53 1.23
CA ILE A 50 9.30 11.36 0.59
C ILE A 50 9.26 12.76 1.23
N GLY A 51 9.38 12.83 2.55
CA GLY A 51 9.44 14.09 3.29
C GLY A 51 10.68 14.93 2.97
N GLU A 52 11.84 14.30 2.80
CA GLU A 52 13.09 14.99 2.44
C GLU A 52 13.02 15.68 1.07
N GLY A 53 12.27 15.08 0.13
CA GLY A 53 12.01 15.68 -1.19
C GLY A 53 11.06 16.87 -1.17
N ALA A 54 10.37 17.15 -0.06
CA ALA A 54 9.40 18.23 0.02
C ALA A 54 10.08 19.57 0.38
N THR A 55 10.23 20.47 -0.60
CA THR A 55 10.55 21.87 -0.31
C THR A 55 9.28 22.57 0.18
N CYS A 56 9.26 22.99 1.44
CA CYS A 56 8.16 23.71 2.06
C CYS A 56 8.06 25.14 1.51
N THR A 57 7.21 25.34 0.50
CA THR A 57 6.71 26.66 0.12
C THR A 57 5.22 26.71 0.42
N ASP A 58 4.86 27.43 1.49
CA ASP A 58 3.52 27.53 2.08
C ASP A 58 2.47 28.25 1.18
N ALA A 59 2.70 28.39 -0.12
CA ALA A 59 1.98 29.33 -0.97
C ALA A 59 1.06 28.71 -2.05
N ASP A 60 1.10 27.40 -2.29
CA ASP A 60 0.33 26.80 -3.38
C ASP A 60 -0.84 25.94 -2.89
N ASP A 61 -2.04 26.30 -3.32
CA ASP A 61 -3.30 25.60 -3.05
C ASP A 61 -3.64 24.64 -4.20
N ALA A 62 -3.85 23.37 -3.85
CA ALA A 62 -4.30 22.30 -4.74
C ALA A 62 -5.55 21.60 -4.21
N SER A 63 -6.27 22.19 -3.26
CA SER A 63 -7.46 21.58 -2.65
C SER A 63 -8.60 21.28 -3.63
N SER A 64 -8.63 21.95 -4.78
CA SER A 64 -9.55 21.69 -5.88
C SER A 64 -9.09 20.58 -6.85
N LYS A 65 -7.86 20.09 -6.69
CA LYS A 65 -7.24 19.11 -7.59
C LYS A 65 -7.42 17.69 -7.07
N THR A 66 -7.42 16.74 -8.00
CA THR A 66 -7.53 15.32 -7.68
C THR A 66 -6.45 14.49 -8.38
N ILE A 67 -5.82 13.59 -7.62
CA ILE A 67 -4.82 12.64 -8.11
C ILE A 67 -5.36 11.23 -7.97
N LEU A 68 -5.23 10.42 -9.02
CA LEU A 68 -5.43 8.98 -8.96
C LEU A 68 -4.10 8.25 -8.86
N VAL A 69 -3.94 7.37 -7.88
CA VAL A 69 -2.70 6.63 -7.63
C VAL A 69 -2.89 5.14 -7.94
N ARG A 70 -1.98 4.56 -8.70
CA ARG A 70 -1.95 3.11 -9.00
C ARG A 70 -0.74 2.44 -8.36
N GLY A 71 -0.97 1.28 -7.76
CA GLY A 71 0.10 0.38 -7.31
C GLY A 71 0.71 0.71 -5.94
N CYS A 72 -0.01 1.47 -5.11
CA CYS A 72 0.34 1.62 -3.71
C CYS A 72 -0.17 0.40 -2.93
N ASP A 73 0.68 -0.20 -2.08
CA ASP A 73 0.25 -1.18 -1.07
C ASP A 73 -0.87 -0.56 -0.21
N PRO A 74 -1.94 -1.27 0.16
CA PRO A 74 -3.09 -0.66 0.85
C PRO A 74 -2.72 0.15 2.10
N VAL A 75 -1.78 -0.36 2.90
CA VAL A 75 -1.33 0.34 4.11
C VAL A 75 -0.46 1.54 3.74
N MET A 76 0.31 1.46 2.64
CA MET A 76 1.09 2.62 2.15
C MET A 76 0.18 3.67 1.53
N ALA A 77 -0.92 3.26 0.89
CA ALA A 77 -1.91 4.15 0.33
C ALA A 77 -2.59 4.98 1.42
N GLU A 78 -2.96 4.35 2.53
CA GLU A 78 -3.52 5.04 3.69
C GLU A 78 -2.55 6.09 4.26
N ARG A 79 -1.29 5.70 4.50
CA ARG A 79 -0.25 6.61 5.01
C ARG A 79 0.07 7.75 4.04
N ALA A 80 0.19 7.44 2.75
CA ALA A 80 0.42 8.44 1.71
C ALA A 80 -0.79 9.40 1.60
N GLY A 81 -2.01 8.90 1.76
CA GLY A 81 -3.23 9.72 1.80
C GLY A 81 -3.32 10.68 3.00
N GLN A 82 -2.55 10.44 4.07
CA GLN A 82 -2.44 11.37 5.19
C GLN A 82 -1.28 12.36 5.00
N MET A 83 -0.16 11.90 4.46
CA MET A 83 1.07 12.67 4.36
C MET A 83 1.15 13.54 3.10
N LEU A 84 0.76 13.03 1.93
CA LEU A 84 0.93 13.74 0.66
C LEU A 84 0.02 14.96 0.53
N PRO A 85 -1.27 14.94 0.92
CA PRO A 85 -2.13 16.10 0.75
C PRO A 85 -1.56 17.40 1.33
N PRO A 86 -1.09 17.47 2.59
CA PRO A 86 -0.53 18.72 3.12
C PRO A 86 0.76 19.16 2.39
N LEU A 87 1.59 18.24 1.90
CA LEU A 87 2.80 18.56 1.13
C LEU A 87 2.50 19.07 -0.29
N LEU A 88 1.31 18.76 -0.80
CA LEU A 88 0.84 19.06 -2.14
C LEU A 88 -0.26 20.13 -2.15
N GLY A 89 -0.42 20.92 -1.09
CA GLY A 89 -1.40 22.02 -1.06
C GLY A 89 -2.86 21.57 -0.83
N GLY A 90 -3.08 20.45 -0.14
CA GLY A 90 -4.41 19.96 0.22
C GLY A 90 -5.11 19.12 -0.85
N VAL A 91 -4.38 18.58 -1.82
CA VAL A 91 -4.95 17.79 -2.93
C VAL A 91 -5.75 16.57 -2.48
N THR A 92 -6.81 16.24 -3.22
CA THR A 92 -7.56 14.99 -3.01
C THR A 92 -6.82 13.83 -3.66
N ILE A 93 -6.62 12.73 -2.92
CA ILE A 93 -5.93 11.53 -3.41
C ILE A 93 -6.89 10.34 -3.37
N GLU A 94 -7.04 9.68 -4.51
CA GLU A 94 -7.71 8.39 -4.64
C GLU A 94 -6.69 7.35 -5.05
N ALA A 95 -6.72 6.18 -4.43
CA ALA A 95 -5.72 5.14 -4.66
C ALA A 95 -6.37 3.79 -4.95
N ALA A 96 -5.80 3.07 -5.91
CA ALA A 96 -6.16 1.70 -6.22
C ALA A 96 -4.91 0.82 -6.31
N THR A 97 -4.95 -0.31 -5.59
CA THR A 97 -3.92 -1.34 -5.66
C THR A 97 -4.16 -2.31 -6.82
N GLN A 98 -5.43 -2.64 -7.08
CA GLN A 98 -5.85 -3.59 -8.11
C GLN A 98 -6.30 -2.86 -9.37
N ASP A 99 -6.01 -3.43 -10.53
CA ASP A 99 -6.31 -2.82 -11.82
C ASP A 99 -7.81 -2.65 -12.08
N ASP A 100 -8.67 -3.56 -11.60
CA ASP A 100 -10.12 -3.42 -11.77
C ASP A 100 -10.65 -2.14 -11.12
N ALA A 101 -10.29 -1.90 -9.85
CA ALA A 101 -10.65 -0.69 -9.12
C ALA A 101 -10.00 0.55 -9.74
N PHE A 102 -8.76 0.43 -10.22
CA PHE A 102 -8.07 1.52 -10.89
C PHE A 102 -8.81 1.93 -12.17
N PHE A 103 -9.21 0.99 -13.02
CA PHE A 103 -9.91 1.28 -14.26
C PHE A 103 -11.36 1.73 -14.05
N GLU A 104 -12.03 1.27 -13.00
CA GLU A 104 -13.33 1.82 -12.58
C GLU A 104 -13.22 3.30 -12.22
N LEU A 105 -12.24 3.67 -11.38
CA LEU A 105 -11.97 5.06 -11.02
C LEU A 105 -11.56 5.90 -12.22
N LEU A 106 -10.68 5.38 -13.08
CA LEU A 106 -10.16 6.03 -14.28
C LEU A 106 -11.26 6.28 -15.31
N GLY A 107 -12.24 5.37 -15.43
CA GLY A 107 -13.37 5.45 -16.36
C GLY A 107 -14.58 6.21 -15.85
N SER A 108 -14.54 6.69 -14.61
CA SER A 108 -15.61 7.53 -14.05
C SER A 108 -15.73 8.88 -14.78
N SER A 109 -16.85 9.58 -14.57
CA SER A 109 -17.04 10.95 -15.10
C SER A 109 -16.12 11.99 -14.47
N LYS A 110 -15.41 11.64 -13.39
CA LYS A 110 -14.45 12.50 -12.71
C LYS A 110 -13.24 12.77 -13.60
N LYS A 111 -12.69 13.98 -13.47
CA LYS A 111 -11.43 14.37 -14.09
C LYS A 111 -10.32 14.38 -13.05
N TYR A 112 -9.20 13.77 -13.40
CA TYR A 112 -8.00 13.79 -12.58
C TYR A 112 -7.01 14.81 -13.16
N ASP A 113 -6.41 15.62 -12.29
CA ASP A 113 -5.31 16.52 -12.65
C ASP A 113 -4.04 15.72 -12.95
N ALA A 114 -3.80 14.66 -12.17
CA ALA A 114 -2.69 13.74 -12.37
C ALA A 114 -3.06 12.29 -12.09
N VAL A 115 -2.38 11.38 -12.79
CA VAL A 115 -2.37 9.95 -12.48
C VAL A 115 -0.95 9.56 -12.11
N PHE A 116 -0.77 9.00 -10.93
CA PHE A 116 0.53 8.68 -10.37
C PHE A 116 0.73 7.16 -10.25
N PHE A 117 1.79 6.64 -10.87
CA PHE A 117 2.23 5.27 -10.68
C PHE A 117 3.24 5.21 -9.53
N ALA A 118 2.91 4.48 -8.47
CA ALA A 118 3.75 4.39 -7.28
C ALA A 118 5.11 3.70 -7.59
N PRO A 119 6.19 4.02 -6.84
CA PRO A 119 7.53 3.55 -7.18
C PRO A 119 7.71 2.05 -7.27
N GLY A 120 6.97 1.29 -6.45
CA GLY A 120 6.92 -0.16 -6.58
C GLY A 120 6.54 -0.58 -8.00
N ALA A 121 5.43 -0.07 -8.54
CA ALA A 121 4.96 -0.41 -9.88
C ALA A 121 5.99 -0.04 -10.96
N CYS A 122 6.61 1.15 -10.83
CA CYS A 122 7.68 1.60 -11.73
C CYS A 122 8.88 0.65 -11.72
N ARG A 123 9.33 0.21 -10.54
CA ARG A 123 10.45 -0.73 -10.41
C ARG A 123 10.13 -2.11 -10.98
N TRP A 124 8.91 -2.62 -10.80
CA TRP A 124 8.47 -3.89 -11.42
C TRP A 124 8.48 -3.80 -12.96
N SER A 125 7.94 -2.71 -13.51
CA SER A 125 7.97 -2.46 -14.96
C SER A 125 9.40 -2.33 -15.48
N ALA A 126 10.26 -1.56 -14.81
CA ALA A 126 11.66 -1.37 -15.20
C ALA A 126 12.46 -2.69 -15.18
N ALA A 127 12.13 -3.58 -14.22
CA ALA A 127 12.70 -4.92 -14.13
C ALA A 127 12.08 -5.93 -15.11
N ARG A 128 11.15 -5.50 -15.97
CA ARG A 128 10.37 -6.36 -16.90
C ARG A 128 9.68 -7.52 -16.19
N LYS A 129 9.20 -7.26 -14.98
CA LYS A 129 8.44 -8.22 -14.19
C LYS A 129 6.95 -7.85 -14.20
N PRO A 130 6.04 -8.82 -14.01
CA PRO A 130 4.60 -8.53 -13.91
C PRO A 130 4.32 -7.55 -12.78
N ILE A 131 3.61 -6.46 -13.08
CA ILE A 131 3.32 -5.45 -12.08
C ILE A 131 2.25 -5.99 -11.11
N PRO A 132 2.50 -6.02 -9.78
CA PRO A 132 1.50 -6.48 -8.82
C PRO A 132 0.20 -5.69 -8.93
N GLY A 133 -0.93 -6.38 -8.70
CA GLY A 133 -2.27 -5.82 -8.85
C GLY A 133 -2.86 -5.94 -10.26
N GLY A 134 -2.12 -6.57 -11.19
CA GLY A 134 -2.58 -6.83 -12.56
C GLY A 134 -3.76 -7.80 -12.65
N ASN A 135 -4.58 -7.64 -13.67
CA ASN A 135 -5.68 -8.54 -14.03
C ASN A 135 -5.38 -9.26 -15.37
N ALA A 136 -6.37 -9.95 -15.93
CA ALA A 136 -6.20 -10.67 -17.19
C ALA A 136 -5.94 -9.75 -18.40
N GLU A 137 -6.52 -8.54 -18.41
CA GLU A 137 -6.32 -7.54 -19.48
C GLU A 137 -4.88 -7.00 -19.46
N THR A 138 -4.35 -6.78 -18.26
CA THR A 138 -3.02 -6.17 -18.06
C THR A 138 -1.90 -7.18 -17.93
N ALA A 139 -2.18 -8.45 -18.25
CA ALA A 139 -1.19 -9.51 -18.25
C ALA A 139 -0.05 -9.18 -19.24
N GLY A 140 1.15 -9.01 -18.70
CA GLY A 140 2.34 -8.68 -19.49
C GLY A 140 2.50 -7.19 -19.82
N TRP A 141 1.63 -6.32 -19.30
CA TRP A 141 1.76 -4.88 -19.51
C TRP A 141 3.01 -4.32 -18.82
N SER A 142 3.63 -3.39 -19.52
CA SER A 142 4.59 -2.42 -18.99
C SER A 142 3.86 -1.14 -18.59
N LEU A 143 4.55 -0.23 -17.89
CA LEU A 143 4.00 1.12 -17.63
C LEU A 143 3.68 1.91 -18.90
N ASP A 144 4.29 1.60 -20.04
CA ASP A 144 3.95 2.27 -21.30
C ASP A 144 2.51 1.94 -21.74
N ASP A 145 2.08 0.69 -21.52
CA ASP A 145 0.72 0.23 -21.81
C ASP A 145 -0.30 0.91 -20.86
N TYR A 146 0.02 0.96 -19.56
CA TYR A 146 -0.80 1.69 -18.60
C TYR A 146 -0.89 3.19 -18.94
N ARG A 147 0.23 3.82 -19.32
CA ARG A 147 0.25 5.23 -19.72
C ARG A 147 -0.64 5.48 -20.93
N ALA A 148 -0.56 4.61 -21.94
CA ALA A 148 -1.43 4.70 -23.12
C ALA A 148 -2.91 4.60 -22.73
N LYS A 149 -3.27 3.66 -21.85
CA LYS A 149 -4.65 3.50 -21.35
C LYS A 149 -5.13 4.73 -20.56
N VAL A 150 -4.27 5.29 -19.71
CA VAL A 150 -4.58 6.53 -18.96
C VAL A 150 -4.84 7.69 -19.92
N LEU A 151 -3.97 7.91 -20.91
CA LEU A 151 -4.14 9.00 -21.87
C LEU A 151 -5.34 8.80 -22.78
N GLN A 152 -5.73 7.54 -23.05
CA GLN A 152 -6.97 7.23 -23.78
C GLN A 152 -8.22 7.65 -22.98
N MET A 153 -8.25 7.40 -21.67
CA MET A 153 -9.44 7.61 -20.82
C MET A 153 -9.48 9.00 -20.19
N GLN A 154 -8.33 9.57 -19.88
CA GLN A 154 -8.12 10.85 -19.20
C GLN A 154 -7.07 11.69 -19.94
N PRO A 155 -7.38 12.17 -21.17
CA PRO A 155 -6.39 12.81 -22.05
C PRO A 155 -5.81 14.13 -21.51
N SER A 156 -6.48 14.76 -20.54
CA SER A 156 -6.01 15.98 -19.88
C SER A 156 -5.11 15.73 -18.66
N ALA A 157 -5.12 14.51 -18.11
CA ALA A 157 -4.39 14.19 -16.89
C ALA A 157 -2.88 14.14 -17.15
N LYS A 158 -2.09 14.63 -16.19
CA LYS A 158 -0.64 14.45 -16.20
C LYS A 158 -0.29 13.06 -15.66
N VAL A 159 0.43 12.26 -16.45
CA VAL A 159 0.94 10.97 -15.95
C VAL A 159 2.28 11.21 -15.27
N VAL A 160 2.38 10.77 -14.02
CA VAL A 160 3.58 10.88 -13.18
C VAL A 160 4.04 9.49 -12.79
N GLU A 161 5.34 9.26 -12.89
CA GLU A 161 5.99 8.01 -12.56
C GLU A 161 7.39 8.30 -12.02
N THR A 162 7.83 7.52 -11.02
CA THR A 162 9.21 7.57 -10.54
C THR A 162 9.54 6.26 -9.85
N CYS A 163 10.79 5.82 -9.96
CA CYS A 163 11.32 4.70 -9.17
C CYS A 163 11.85 5.14 -7.79
N GLU A 164 11.93 6.46 -7.55
CA GLU A 164 12.59 7.04 -6.39
C GLU A 164 11.59 7.80 -5.52
N GLU A 165 11.51 7.43 -4.24
CA GLU A 165 10.56 7.99 -3.30
C GLU A 165 10.76 9.50 -3.04
N ARG A 166 12.02 9.95 -3.07
CA ARG A 166 12.38 11.39 -2.91
C ARG A 166 11.81 12.27 -4.03
N ASP A 167 11.54 11.70 -5.20
CA ASP A 167 11.07 12.46 -6.36
C ASP A 167 9.54 12.61 -6.37
N ILE A 168 8.82 11.90 -5.50
CA ILE A 168 7.34 11.89 -5.48
C ILE A 168 6.79 13.31 -5.31
N VAL A 169 7.20 14.02 -4.26
CA VAL A 169 6.67 15.36 -3.98
C VAL A 169 7.05 16.36 -5.08
N PRO A 170 8.34 16.50 -5.48
CA PRO A 170 8.72 17.40 -6.57
C PRO A 170 7.96 17.17 -7.88
N LEU A 171 7.84 15.91 -8.32
CA LEU A 171 7.17 15.58 -9.57
C LEU A 171 5.66 15.82 -9.51
N LEU A 172 5.01 15.49 -8.39
CA LEU A 172 3.59 15.77 -8.21
C LEU A 172 3.32 17.28 -8.13
N ARG A 173 4.16 18.05 -7.42
CA ARG A 173 4.06 19.52 -7.42
C ARG A 173 4.14 20.08 -8.84
N GLN A 174 5.11 19.64 -9.63
CA GLN A 174 5.25 20.04 -11.02
C GLN A 174 4.01 19.67 -11.85
N ALA A 175 3.50 18.45 -11.72
CA ALA A 175 2.33 17.98 -12.46
C ALA A 175 1.04 18.76 -12.11
N LEU A 176 0.92 19.19 -10.85
CA LEU A 176 -0.21 19.99 -10.36
C LEU A 176 -0.04 21.49 -10.65
N GLY A 177 1.13 21.94 -11.13
CA GLY A 177 1.44 23.34 -11.39
C GLY A 177 1.75 24.16 -10.13
N LEU A 178 2.22 23.48 -9.08
CA LEU A 178 2.69 24.10 -7.83
C LEU A 178 4.18 24.48 -7.98
N ARG A 179 4.61 25.54 -7.31
CA ARG A 179 5.95 26.14 -7.43
C ARG A 179 6.93 25.60 -6.41
#